data_AF-A0A100I8V2-F1
#
_entry.id   AF-A0A100I8V2-F1
#
_cell.length_a   1.000
_cell.length_b   1.000
_cell.length_c   1.000
_cell.angle_alpha   90.00
_cell.angle_beta   90.00
_cell.angle_gamma   90.00
#
_symmetry.space_group_name_H-M   'P 1'
#
loop_
_entity.id
_entity.type
_entity.pdbx_description
1 polymer ?
#
loop_
_entity_poly.entity_id
_entity_poly.type
_entity_poly.pdbx_seq_one_letter_code
_entity_poly.pdbx_strand_id
1 'polypeptide(L)'
;MSHGFQAYLNQVGTNNFRGLGEFGTTLVRQWEVLEGFRNRDDPLKCSDETPVKSSLISLLQALSLLPTTTASEWRSTRLRLRGTFGSHNLRSGESPPQFVAITDGQLQDKQTGKIKSVTKCKRYLRDMMDKAVDMEEAAEVVAWVSQYPDTDRSINTHHWPDPFYLGCELFGAYPSVHDHWGAILRIEPDLVDGHRIYPHLTIGLALSHCGKESSMLYEELAVIISAMQCRALQPRVPEDKALFEEDIETIKSMPREFADEKTFPLLLLSFSGPQNFRYFHVCMRGTRMRILQSQLYSFEKKETAPIELLVRLAMSQPLSEN
;
A
#
# COMPACT_ATOMS: atom_id res chain seq x y z
N MET A 1 -29.99 -0.46 4.42
CA MET A 1 -29.56 0.09 3.11
C MET A 1 -30.60 1.10 2.66
N SER A 2 -30.23 2.31 2.23
CA SER A 2 -31.22 3.33 1.86
C SER A 2 -31.94 2.97 0.56
N HIS A 3 -33.24 3.28 0.45
CA HIS A 3 -34.03 3.04 -0.76
C HIS A 3 -33.42 3.72 -2.00
N GLY A 4 -32.85 4.92 -1.83
CA GLY A 4 -32.14 5.64 -2.89
C GLY A 4 -30.87 4.93 -3.37
N PHE A 5 -30.09 4.32 -2.47
CA PHE A 5 -28.88 3.59 -2.86
C PHE A 5 -29.19 2.28 -3.58
N GLN A 6 -30.22 1.55 -3.13
CA GLN A 6 -30.68 0.35 -3.82
C GLN A 6 -31.21 0.68 -5.23
N ALA A 7 -31.98 1.77 -5.36
CA ALA A 7 -32.44 2.25 -6.66
C ALA A 7 -31.26 2.64 -7.56
N TYR A 8 -30.25 3.32 -7.02
CA TYR A 8 -29.01 3.63 -7.71
C TYR A 8 -28.31 2.37 -8.23
N LEU A 9 -28.03 1.38 -7.39
CA LEU A 9 -27.38 0.13 -7.79
C LEU A 9 -28.13 -0.59 -8.92
N ASN A 10 -29.47 -0.57 -8.88
CA ASN A 10 -30.31 -1.18 -9.92
C ASN A 10 -30.27 -0.44 -11.26
N GLN A 11 -29.86 0.83 -11.27
CA GLN A 11 -29.77 1.66 -12.49
C GLN A 11 -28.33 1.90 -12.97
N VAL A 12 -27.30 1.50 -12.23
CA VAL A 12 -25.90 1.60 -12.70
C VAL A 12 -25.76 0.81 -14.00
N GLY A 13 -25.28 1.47 -15.05
CA GLY A 13 -25.10 0.87 -16.37
C GLY A 13 -26.36 0.83 -17.24
N THR A 14 -27.51 1.27 -16.73
CA THR A 14 -28.73 1.49 -17.51
C THR A 14 -28.81 2.96 -17.95
N ASN A 15 -29.56 3.25 -19.02
CA ASN A 15 -29.82 4.64 -19.45
C ASN A 15 -31.05 5.25 -18.73
N ASN A 16 -31.30 4.86 -17.47
CA ASN A 16 -32.49 5.28 -16.73
C ASN A 16 -32.12 6.09 -15.48
N PHE A 17 -32.51 7.37 -15.49
CA PHE A 17 -32.16 8.35 -14.45
C PHE A 17 -33.32 8.72 -13.52
N ARG A 18 -34.43 7.99 -13.56
CA ARG A 18 -35.65 8.32 -12.79
C ARG A 18 -35.63 7.72 -11.39
N GLY A 19 -36.14 8.46 -10.39
CA GLY A 19 -36.42 7.93 -9.05
C GLY A 19 -35.19 7.71 -8.15
N LEU A 20 -34.07 8.38 -8.45
CA LEU A 20 -32.77 8.13 -7.81
C LEU A 20 -32.49 8.94 -6.53
N GLY A 21 -33.36 9.90 -6.20
CA GLY A 21 -33.17 10.77 -5.04
C GLY A 21 -31.78 11.43 -5.02
N GLU A 22 -31.10 11.34 -3.88
CA GLU A 22 -29.76 11.90 -3.64
C GLU A 22 -28.65 11.30 -4.52
N PHE A 23 -28.88 10.13 -5.15
CA PHE A 23 -27.90 9.47 -6.03
C PHE A 23 -28.06 9.84 -7.51
N GLY A 24 -29.05 10.66 -7.87
CA GLY A 24 -29.30 11.05 -9.26
C GLY A 24 -28.10 11.75 -9.91
N THR A 25 -27.51 12.72 -9.22
CA THR A 25 -26.32 13.44 -9.71
C THR A 25 -25.12 12.51 -9.86
N THR A 26 -24.95 11.56 -8.94
CA THR A 26 -23.87 10.56 -9.01
C THR A 26 -24.00 9.67 -10.24
N LEU A 27 -25.22 9.20 -10.55
CA LEU A 27 -25.44 8.36 -11.73
C LEU A 27 -25.20 9.13 -13.04
N VAL A 28 -25.64 10.39 -13.12
CA VAL A 28 -25.38 11.25 -14.31
C VAL A 28 -23.89 11.41 -14.55
N ARG A 29 -23.10 11.72 -13.50
CA ARG A 29 -21.64 11.87 -13.63
C ARG A 29 -20.94 10.56 -14.01
N GLN A 30 -21.42 9.43 -13.51
CA GLN A 30 -20.91 8.12 -13.94
C GLN A 30 -21.22 7.81 -15.40
N TRP A 31 -22.42 8.17 -15.85
CA TRP A 31 -22.81 8.04 -17.25
C TRP A 31 -21.93 8.91 -18.16
N GLU A 32 -21.62 10.16 -17.77
CA GLU A 32 -20.71 11.03 -18.52
C GLU A 32 -19.32 10.41 -18.70
N VAL A 33 -18.79 9.74 -17.66
CA VAL A 33 -17.52 9.00 -17.73
C VAL A 33 -17.63 7.82 -18.69
N LEU A 34 -18.69 7.03 -18.61
CA LEU A 34 -18.88 5.86 -19.47
C LEU A 34 -19.07 6.25 -20.94
N GLU A 35 -19.84 7.30 -21.21
CA GLU A 35 -20.03 7.81 -22.56
C GLU A 35 -18.74 8.39 -23.15
N GLY A 36 -17.94 9.10 -22.35
CA GLY A 36 -16.63 9.58 -22.81
C GLY A 36 -15.63 8.47 -23.07
N PHE A 37 -15.71 7.37 -22.32
CA PHE A 37 -14.91 6.18 -22.60
C PHE A 37 -15.34 5.47 -23.89
N ARG A 38 -16.64 5.42 -24.19
CA ARG A 38 -17.21 4.80 -25.41
C ARG A 38 -16.95 5.61 -26.66
N ASN A 39 -16.93 6.94 -26.54
CA ASN A 39 -16.88 7.87 -27.67
C ASN A 39 -15.60 8.73 -27.62
N ARG A 40 -14.42 8.11 -27.56
CA ARG A 40 -13.13 8.80 -27.37
C ARG A 40 -12.79 9.80 -28.48
N ASP A 41 -13.28 9.56 -29.69
CA ASP A 41 -13.01 10.39 -30.87
C ASP A 41 -14.05 11.51 -31.08
N ASP A 42 -15.15 11.50 -30.32
CA ASP A 42 -16.19 12.54 -30.39
C ASP A 42 -15.83 13.68 -29.41
N PRO A 43 -15.45 14.88 -29.88
CA PRO A 43 -15.03 15.98 -29.02
C PRO A 43 -16.17 16.51 -28.11
N LEU A 44 -17.43 16.19 -28.41
CA LEU A 44 -18.58 16.57 -27.57
C LEU A 44 -18.88 15.54 -26.48
N LYS A 45 -18.28 14.35 -26.55
CA LYS A 45 -18.54 13.24 -25.61
C LYS A 45 -17.29 12.75 -24.90
N CYS A 46 -16.12 12.88 -25.51
CA CYS A 46 -14.84 12.45 -24.95
C CYS A 46 -14.63 13.07 -23.57
N SER A 47 -14.38 12.21 -22.57
CA SER A 47 -14.17 12.64 -21.19
C SER A 47 -12.70 12.99 -20.96
N ASP A 48 -12.43 14.21 -20.51
CA ASP A 48 -11.14 14.55 -19.91
C ASP A 48 -11.05 14.03 -18.45
N GLU A 49 -10.07 14.47 -17.68
CA GLU A 49 -9.91 14.06 -16.28
C GLU A 49 -11.04 14.58 -15.36
N THR A 50 -11.74 15.64 -15.76
CA THR A 50 -12.67 16.38 -14.90
C THR A 50 -13.97 15.62 -14.62
N PRO A 51 -14.66 15.00 -15.61
CA PRO A 51 -15.80 14.13 -15.36
C PRO A 51 -15.46 12.95 -14.45
N VAL A 52 -14.28 12.34 -14.64
CA VAL A 52 -13.83 11.19 -13.84
C VAL A 52 -13.66 11.58 -12.38
N LYS A 53 -12.94 12.68 -12.10
CA LYS A 53 -12.77 13.22 -10.75
C LYS A 53 -14.10 13.58 -10.12
N SER A 54 -14.96 14.28 -10.87
CA SER A 54 -16.26 14.76 -10.38
C SER A 54 -17.21 13.61 -10.06
N SER A 55 -17.19 12.54 -10.87
CA SER A 55 -17.92 11.30 -10.65
C SER A 55 -17.45 10.58 -9.40
N LEU A 56 -16.13 10.40 -9.23
CA LEU A 56 -15.55 9.77 -8.04
C LEU A 56 -15.94 10.52 -6.76
N ILE A 57 -15.74 11.85 -6.72
CA ILE A 57 -16.07 12.64 -5.53
C ILE A 57 -17.57 12.62 -5.23
N SER A 58 -18.43 12.71 -6.25
CA SER A 58 -19.88 12.58 -6.03
C SER A 58 -20.28 11.22 -5.48
N LEU A 59 -19.66 10.14 -5.95
CA LEU A 59 -19.89 8.80 -5.41
C LEU A 59 -19.47 8.75 -3.94
N LEU A 60 -18.26 9.19 -3.62
CA LEU A 60 -17.74 9.19 -2.25
C LEU A 60 -18.60 10.04 -1.30
N GLN A 61 -19.07 11.21 -1.75
CA GLN A 61 -20.00 12.05 -1.01
C GLN A 61 -21.34 11.34 -0.76
N ALA A 62 -21.91 10.71 -1.80
CA ALA A 62 -23.18 10.01 -1.69
C ALA A 62 -23.08 8.75 -0.80
N LEU A 63 -21.95 8.02 -0.85
CA LEU A 63 -21.67 6.91 0.06
C LEU A 63 -21.56 7.39 1.52
N SER A 64 -21.01 8.58 1.76
CA SER A 64 -20.98 9.20 3.09
C SER A 64 -22.35 9.63 3.62
N LEU A 65 -23.41 9.62 2.80
CA LEU A 65 -24.79 9.83 3.24
C LEU A 65 -25.46 8.53 3.75
N LEU A 66 -24.87 7.36 3.50
CA LEU A 66 -25.40 6.07 3.98
C LEU A 66 -25.32 5.92 5.51
N PRO A 67 -24.25 6.37 6.20
CA PRO A 67 -24.22 6.46 7.65
C PRO A 67 -24.93 7.73 8.15
N THR A 68 -25.67 7.64 9.26
CA THR A 68 -26.43 8.75 9.85
C THR A 68 -25.57 9.88 10.42
N THR A 69 -24.25 9.67 10.57
CA THR A 69 -23.33 10.66 11.12
C THR A 69 -21.90 10.35 10.73
N THR A 70 -21.34 11.13 9.80
CA THR A 70 -19.90 11.17 9.56
C THR A 70 -19.32 12.47 10.12
N ALA A 71 -18.33 12.37 11.01
CA ALA A 71 -17.51 13.51 11.46
C ALA A 71 -16.61 14.05 10.34
N SER A 72 -16.70 13.50 9.14
CA SER A 72 -15.83 13.80 8.01
C SER A 72 -16.63 13.96 6.72
N GLU A 73 -16.12 14.75 5.79
CA GLU A 73 -16.73 15.06 4.51
C GLU A 73 -15.72 14.91 3.37
N TRP A 74 -16.19 14.41 2.23
CA TRP A 74 -15.41 14.39 1.00
C TRP A 74 -15.49 15.75 0.30
N ARG A 75 -14.33 16.29 -0.05
CA ARG A 75 -14.17 17.61 -0.68
C ARG A 75 -13.51 17.45 -2.05
N SER A 76 -13.99 18.20 -3.03
CA SER A 76 -13.40 18.31 -4.38
C SER A 76 -12.37 19.43 -4.50
N THR A 77 -12.07 20.13 -3.40
CA THR A 77 -11.09 21.23 -3.41
C THR A 77 -9.71 20.64 -3.60
N ARG A 78 -8.97 21.13 -4.60
CA ARG A 78 -7.61 20.69 -4.87
C ARG A 78 -6.65 21.28 -3.85
N LEU A 79 -5.97 20.43 -3.09
CA LEU A 79 -4.96 20.85 -2.12
C LEU A 79 -3.58 20.64 -2.70
N ARG A 80 -2.70 21.63 -2.49
CA ARG A 80 -1.29 21.52 -2.83
C ARG A 80 -0.54 20.94 -1.64
N LEU A 81 -0.15 19.69 -1.75
CA LEU A 81 0.69 19.00 -0.77
C LEU A 81 2.14 19.06 -1.25
N ARG A 82 3.05 19.44 -0.37
CA ARG A 82 4.48 19.56 -0.66
C ARG A 82 5.21 18.44 0.05
N GLY A 83 5.71 17.50 -0.73
CA GLY A 83 6.58 16.43 -0.27
C GLY A 83 8.02 16.87 -0.48
N THR A 84 8.85 16.69 0.54
CA THR A 84 10.28 16.88 0.42
C THR A 84 10.91 15.51 0.19
N PHE A 85 11.68 15.38 -0.90
CA PHE A 85 12.33 14.14 -1.27
C PHE A 85 13.84 14.30 -1.11
N GLY A 86 14.47 13.39 -0.37
CA GLY A 86 15.90 13.45 -0.07
C GLY A 86 16.26 14.24 1.19
N SER A 87 17.53 14.21 1.55
CA SER A 87 18.07 14.82 2.77
C SER A 87 18.60 16.22 2.49
N HIS A 88 18.49 17.13 3.47
CA HIS A 88 19.20 18.41 3.42
C HIS A 88 20.70 18.13 3.43
N ASN A 89 21.39 18.46 2.35
CA ASN A 89 22.84 18.31 2.30
C ASN A 89 23.46 19.51 3.04
N LEU A 90 23.72 19.33 4.34
CA LEU A 90 24.28 20.37 5.22
C LEU A 90 25.65 20.88 4.73
N ARG A 91 26.34 20.14 3.85
CA ARG A 91 27.65 20.52 3.30
C ARG A 91 27.55 21.38 2.03
N SER A 92 26.54 21.17 1.17
CA SER A 92 26.36 21.98 -0.05
C SER A 92 25.40 23.17 0.13
N GLY A 93 24.62 23.18 1.22
CA GLY A 93 23.59 24.20 1.45
C GLY A 93 22.37 24.07 0.53
N GLU A 94 22.33 23.06 -0.34
CA GLU A 94 21.22 22.82 -1.24
C GLU A 94 20.02 22.24 -0.48
N SER A 95 18.86 22.82 -0.75
CA SER A 95 17.60 22.32 -0.21
C SER A 95 17.17 21.06 -0.97
N PRO A 96 16.64 20.05 -0.27
CA PRO A 96 16.15 18.84 -0.92
C PRO A 96 15.06 19.17 -1.95
N PRO A 97 14.98 18.42 -3.07
CA PRO A 97 13.97 18.65 -4.09
C PRO A 97 12.56 18.55 -3.49
N GLN A 98 11.78 19.62 -3.68
CA GLN A 98 10.38 19.68 -3.29
C GLN A 98 9.49 19.27 -4.45
N PHE A 99 8.62 18.31 -4.19
CA PHE A 99 7.58 17.91 -5.13
C PHE A 99 6.24 18.44 -4.63
N VAL A 100 5.49 19.09 -5.54
CA VAL A 100 4.15 19.57 -5.24
C VAL A 100 3.15 18.63 -5.91
N ALA A 101 2.48 17.82 -5.09
CA ALA A 101 1.35 17.03 -5.53
C ALA A 101 0.05 17.83 -5.33
N ILE A 102 -0.91 17.64 -6.23
CA ILE A 102 -2.21 18.29 -6.17
C ILE A 102 -3.29 17.24 -6.05
N THR A 103 -4.00 17.22 -4.93
CA THR A 103 -5.09 16.26 -4.71
C THR A 103 -6.22 16.46 -5.72
N ASP A 104 -6.87 15.37 -6.13
CA ASP A 104 -8.13 15.44 -6.90
C ASP A 104 -9.35 15.53 -5.97
N GLY A 105 -9.14 15.21 -4.69
CA GLY A 105 -10.03 15.45 -3.58
C GLY A 105 -9.50 14.82 -2.30
N GLN A 106 -10.23 14.98 -1.21
CA GLN A 106 -9.82 14.48 0.10
C GLN A 106 -11.01 14.29 1.05
N LEU A 107 -10.86 13.34 1.97
CA LEU A 107 -11.71 13.21 3.14
C LEU A 107 -11.15 14.11 4.24
N GLN A 108 -11.96 15.04 4.73
CA GLN A 108 -11.57 15.97 5.79
C GLN A 108 -12.46 15.80 7.01
N ASP A 109 -11.88 15.94 8.19
CA ASP A 109 -12.63 16.14 9.40
C ASP A 109 -13.40 17.47 9.37
N LYS A 110 -14.70 17.46 9.66
CA LYS A 110 -15.57 18.63 9.56
C LYS A 110 -15.23 19.71 10.59
N GLN A 111 -14.66 19.33 11.74
CA GLN A 111 -14.36 20.26 12.82
C GLN A 111 -12.93 20.79 12.72
N THR A 112 -11.97 19.89 12.51
CA THR A 112 -10.54 20.23 12.53
C THR A 112 -9.97 20.55 11.15
N GLY A 113 -10.68 20.21 10.07
CA GLY A 113 -10.15 20.30 8.71
C GLY A 113 -9.02 19.32 8.40
N LYS A 114 -8.65 18.43 9.35
CA LYS A 114 -7.56 17.46 9.17
C LYS A 114 -7.88 16.53 8.00
N ILE A 115 -6.92 16.37 7.09
CA ILE A 115 -7.01 15.41 5.99
C ILE A 115 -6.86 14.00 6.56
N LYS A 116 -7.87 13.16 6.32
CA LYS A 116 -7.90 11.73 6.74
C LYS A 116 -7.66 10.76 5.59
N SER A 117 -7.84 11.22 4.35
CA SER A 117 -7.53 10.47 3.13
C SER A 117 -7.41 11.45 1.98
N VAL A 118 -6.52 11.15 1.04
CA VAL A 118 -6.43 11.84 -0.26
C VAL A 118 -6.97 10.93 -1.36
N THR A 119 -7.38 11.52 -2.48
CA THR A 119 -7.77 10.77 -3.69
C THR A 119 -7.08 11.36 -4.90
N LYS A 120 -6.48 10.47 -5.69
CA LYS A 120 -6.00 10.73 -7.05
C LYS A 120 -6.82 9.93 -8.04
N CYS A 121 -7.22 10.53 -9.14
CA CYS A 121 -7.91 9.81 -10.19
C CYS A 121 -7.53 10.35 -11.56
N LYS A 122 -7.23 9.42 -12.48
CA LYS A 122 -6.76 9.72 -13.82
C LYS A 122 -7.79 9.30 -14.85
N ARG A 123 -7.85 10.01 -15.98
CA ARG A 123 -8.82 9.71 -17.07
C ARG A 123 -8.57 8.37 -17.75
N TYR A 124 -7.33 7.88 -17.67
CA TYR A 124 -6.89 6.68 -18.35
C TYR A 124 -6.85 5.50 -17.38
N LEU A 125 -7.07 4.32 -17.95
CA LEU A 125 -6.76 3.07 -17.27
C LEU A 125 -5.27 3.01 -16.94
N ARG A 126 -4.91 2.31 -15.86
CA ARG A 126 -3.55 2.27 -15.30
C ARG A 126 -2.50 1.78 -16.30
N ASP A 127 -2.88 0.90 -17.21
CA ASP A 127 -2.05 0.34 -18.27
C ASP A 127 -1.62 1.36 -19.34
N MET A 128 -2.30 2.50 -19.44
CA MET A 128 -1.98 3.60 -20.35
C MET A 128 -1.20 4.74 -19.67
N MET A 129 -0.72 4.54 -18.44
CA MET A 129 -0.06 5.59 -17.64
C MET A 129 1.45 5.36 -17.52
N ASP A 130 2.21 6.46 -17.49
CA ASP A 130 3.67 6.46 -17.38
C ASP A 130 4.13 6.57 -15.91
N LYS A 131 5.40 6.21 -15.64
CA LYS A 131 6.08 6.29 -14.32
C LYS A 131 5.96 7.65 -13.64
N ALA A 132 5.74 8.72 -14.41
CA ALA A 132 5.49 10.06 -13.88
C ALA A 132 4.23 10.12 -12.99
N VAL A 133 3.23 9.28 -13.26
CA VAL A 133 1.98 9.21 -12.49
C VAL A 133 2.21 8.47 -11.18
N ASP A 134 3.00 7.39 -11.20
CA ASP A 134 3.40 6.67 -9.98
C ASP A 134 4.15 7.62 -9.03
N MET A 135 5.05 8.44 -9.57
CA MET A 135 5.78 9.45 -8.81
C MET A 135 4.86 10.56 -8.28
N GLU A 136 3.84 10.97 -9.04
CA GLU A 136 2.85 11.95 -8.59
C GLU A 136 2.00 11.41 -7.43
N GLU A 137 1.54 10.15 -7.52
CA GLU A 137 0.78 9.47 -6.48
C GLU A 137 1.63 9.25 -5.22
N ALA A 138 2.87 8.80 -5.38
CA ALA A 138 3.81 8.64 -4.27
C ALA A 138 4.11 9.98 -3.60
N ALA A 139 4.32 11.05 -4.38
CA ALA A 139 4.48 12.40 -3.88
C ALA A 139 3.28 12.90 -3.09
N GLU A 140 2.06 12.58 -3.53
CA GLU A 140 0.84 12.96 -2.82
C GLU A 140 0.75 12.29 -1.45
N VAL A 141 1.03 10.99 -1.38
CA VAL A 141 1.00 10.23 -0.12
C VAL A 141 2.10 10.68 0.83
N VAL A 142 3.34 10.81 0.35
CA VAL A 142 4.48 11.28 1.17
C VAL A 142 4.22 12.69 1.70
N ALA A 143 3.72 13.59 0.84
CA ALA A 143 3.39 14.95 1.24
C ALA A 143 2.25 15.00 2.26
N TRP A 144 1.21 14.19 2.08
CA TRP A 144 0.10 14.10 3.04
C TRP A 144 0.59 13.63 4.41
N VAL A 145 1.33 12.52 4.47
CA VAL A 145 1.85 11.95 5.73
C VAL A 145 2.81 12.92 6.42
N SER A 146 3.66 13.61 5.66
CA SER A 146 4.61 14.59 6.20
C SER A 146 3.92 15.83 6.78
N GLN A 147 2.88 16.35 6.11
CA GLN A 147 2.22 17.59 6.52
C GLN A 147 1.10 17.38 7.54
N TYR A 148 0.50 16.19 7.56
CA TYR A 148 -0.61 15.84 8.45
C TYR A 148 -0.33 14.52 9.19
N PRO A 149 0.78 14.41 9.94
CA PRO A 149 1.10 13.20 10.67
C PRO A 149 -0.02 12.84 11.66
N ASP A 150 -0.19 11.55 11.92
CA ASP A 150 -1.01 11.14 13.05
C ASP A 150 -0.33 11.53 14.35
N THR A 151 -1.10 12.15 15.24
CA THR A 151 -0.62 12.66 16.54
C THR A 151 -0.29 11.54 17.53
N ASP A 152 -0.40 10.29 17.10
CA ASP A 152 0.00 9.12 17.86
C ASP A 152 1.01 8.32 17.04
N ARG A 153 2.23 8.29 17.56
CA ARG A 153 3.47 7.72 17.03
C ARG A 153 4.23 8.61 16.04
N SER A 154 5.37 9.07 16.54
CA SER A 154 6.58 9.35 15.77
C SER A 154 6.81 8.28 14.71
N ILE A 155 6.31 8.51 13.50
CA ILE A 155 6.85 7.87 12.32
C ILE A 155 8.17 8.59 12.09
N ASN A 156 9.24 8.09 12.70
CA ASN A 156 10.57 8.33 12.17
C ASN A 156 10.51 7.80 10.73
N THR A 157 10.42 8.72 9.77
CA THR A 157 10.64 8.42 8.35
C THR A 157 12.03 7.85 8.25
N HIS A 158 12.13 6.53 8.29
CA HIS A 158 13.36 5.82 8.00
C HIS A 158 13.60 6.06 6.51
N HIS A 159 14.61 6.88 6.24
CA HIS A 159 15.10 7.13 4.91
C HIS A 159 15.41 5.78 4.25
N TRP A 160 14.77 5.49 3.12
CA TRP A 160 15.32 4.49 2.23
C TRP A 160 16.60 5.07 1.58
N PRO A 161 17.66 4.25 1.42
CA PRO A 161 17.50 2.82 1.29
C PRO A 161 18.09 1.89 2.34
N ASP A 162 17.22 1.10 2.98
CA ASP A 162 17.61 0.00 3.85
C ASP A 162 18.37 -1.06 3.03
N PRO A 163 19.52 -1.53 3.52
CA PRO A 163 20.34 -2.56 2.88
C PRO A 163 19.62 -3.89 2.64
N PHE A 164 18.51 -4.15 3.31
CA PHE A 164 17.66 -5.29 3.08
C PHE A 164 17.10 -5.36 1.63
N TYR A 165 17.02 -4.25 0.90
CA TYR A 165 16.36 -4.17 -0.42
C TYR A 165 17.23 -4.50 -1.64
N LEU A 166 18.39 -5.13 -1.46
CA LEU A 166 19.28 -5.45 -2.59
C LEU A 166 18.79 -6.61 -3.50
N GLY A 167 17.60 -7.15 -3.24
CA GLY A 167 16.94 -8.18 -4.06
C GLY A 167 15.69 -7.67 -4.79
N CYS A 168 14.81 -8.58 -5.21
CA CYS A 168 13.65 -8.33 -6.08
C CYS A 168 12.46 -7.57 -5.43
N GLU A 169 12.72 -6.57 -4.58
CA GLU A 169 11.75 -5.63 -3.98
C GLU A 169 10.55 -6.27 -3.23
N LEU A 170 10.58 -7.59 -3.02
CA LEU A 170 9.45 -8.39 -2.53
C LEU A 170 8.19 -8.15 -3.37
N PHE A 171 8.38 -8.04 -4.68
CA PHE A 171 7.35 -7.74 -5.67
C PHE A 171 7.45 -8.72 -6.85
N GLY A 172 6.30 -9.03 -7.45
CA GLY A 172 6.24 -9.84 -8.66
C GLY A 172 4.90 -9.73 -9.38
N ALA A 173 4.82 -10.33 -10.56
CA ALA A 173 3.61 -10.36 -11.35
C ALA A 173 3.45 -11.71 -12.07
N TYR A 174 2.21 -12.10 -12.32
CA TYR A 174 1.89 -13.15 -13.27
C TYR A 174 2.12 -12.67 -14.71
N PRO A 175 2.16 -13.59 -15.70
CA PRO A 175 2.27 -13.22 -17.11
C PRO A 175 1.16 -12.28 -17.61
N SER A 176 0.02 -12.20 -16.91
CA SER A 176 -0.95 -11.13 -17.09
C SER A 176 -0.50 -9.87 -16.36
N VAL A 177 -0.26 -8.81 -17.13
CA VAL A 177 0.29 -7.50 -16.70
C VAL A 177 -0.56 -6.77 -15.62
N HIS A 178 -1.67 -7.34 -15.18
CA HIS A 178 -2.61 -6.75 -14.23
C HIS A 178 -2.69 -7.51 -12.90
N ASP A 179 -2.03 -8.65 -12.78
CA ASP A 179 -2.06 -9.48 -11.59
C ASP A 179 -0.67 -9.51 -10.94
N HIS A 180 -0.44 -8.51 -10.11
CA HIS A 180 0.80 -8.29 -9.40
C HIS A 180 0.58 -8.46 -7.90
N TRP A 181 1.66 -8.79 -7.21
CA TRP A 181 1.69 -8.97 -5.77
C TRP A 181 2.90 -8.24 -5.21
N GLY A 182 2.75 -7.76 -3.98
CA GLY A 182 3.82 -7.07 -3.28
C GLY A 182 3.60 -7.12 -1.79
N ALA A 183 4.70 -7.07 -1.04
CA ALA A 183 4.60 -6.91 0.40
C ALA A 183 3.95 -5.56 0.75
N ILE A 184 2.87 -5.61 1.52
CA ILE A 184 2.10 -4.45 2.01
C ILE A 184 2.53 -4.01 3.41
N LEU A 185 3.26 -4.88 4.12
CA LEU A 185 3.77 -4.62 5.46
C LEU A 185 5.14 -5.28 5.59
N ARG A 186 6.06 -4.57 6.24
CA ARG A 186 7.40 -5.06 6.58
C ARG A 186 7.70 -4.54 7.98
N ILE A 187 7.93 -5.45 8.91
CA ILE A 187 8.24 -5.12 10.30
C ILE A 187 9.55 -5.83 10.65
N GLU A 188 10.50 -5.03 11.12
CA GLU A 188 11.75 -5.49 11.71
C GLU A 188 11.68 -5.33 13.23
N PRO A 189 12.40 -6.16 13.99
CA PRO A 189 12.62 -5.93 15.41
C PRO A 189 13.30 -4.58 15.65
N ASP A 190 13.05 -4.00 16.82
CA ASP A 190 13.70 -2.76 17.22
C ASP A 190 15.23 -2.94 17.28
N LEU A 191 15.94 -1.87 16.92
CA LEU A 191 17.39 -1.80 17.10
C LEU A 191 17.72 -1.81 18.59
N VAL A 192 18.76 -2.56 18.96
CA VAL A 192 19.33 -2.53 20.31
C VAL A 192 20.65 -1.79 20.23
N ASP A 193 20.75 -0.68 20.96
CA ASP A 193 21.91 0.23 20.91
C ASP A 193 22.29 0.67 19.48
N GLY A 194 21.28 0.85 18.61
CA GLY A 194 21.48 1.24 17.20
C GLY A 194 21.84 0.08 16.26
N HIS A 195 21.88 -1.16 16.76
CA HIS A 195 22.28 -2.33 15.97
C HIS A 195 21.13 -3.33 15.78
N ARG A 196 21.07 -3.97 14.59
CA ARG A 196 20.16 -5.10 14.35
C ARG A 196 20.74 -6.34 15.00
N ILE A 197 20.15 -6.78 16.10
CA ILE A 197 20.54 -8.04 16.77
C ILE A 197 19.78 -9.23 16.18
N TYR A 198 18.49 -9.05 15.88
CA TYR A 198 17.63 -10.15 15.48
C TYR A 198 17.49 -10.23 13.95
N PRO A 199 17.73 -11.40 13.33
CA PRO A 199 17.53 -11.60 11.90
C PRO A 199 16.05 -11.77 11.50
N HIS A 200 15.14 -11.58 12.46
CA HIS A 200 13.72 -11.88 12.31
C HIS A 200 13.05 -10.87 11.38
N LEU A 201 12.07 -11.36 10.64
CA LEU A 201 11.25 -10.54 9.76
C LEU A 201 9.77 -10.88 9.92
N THR A 202 8.93 -9.86 9.88
CA THR A 202 7.48 -10.03 9.66
C THR A 202 7.08 -9.32 8.39
N ILE A 203 6.44 -10.05 7.47
CA ILE A 203 6.02 -9.51 6.16
C ILE A 203 4.53 -9.72 6.00
N GLY A 204 3.79 -8.68 5.61
CA GLY A 204 2.41 -8.80 5.16
C GLY A 204 2.33 -8.81 3.64
N LEU A 205 1.55 -9.73 3.08
CA LEU A 205 1.38 -9.94 1.65
C LEU A 205 -0.10 -9.97 1.30
N ALA A 206 -0.54 -9.08 0.41
CA ALA A 206 -1.90 -9.08 -0.12
C ALA A 206 -1.94 -9.74 -1.50
N LEU A 207 -2.88 -10.68 -1.69
CA LEU A 207 -2.99 -11.49 -2.89
C LEU A 207 -4.42 -11.49 -3.41
N SER A 208 -4.56 -11.41 -4.73
CA SER A 208 -5.82 -11.55 -5.47
C SER A 208 -6.35 -12.99 -5.42
N HIS A 209 -5.46 -13.98 -5.35
CA HIS A 209 -5.79 -15.40 -5.38
C HIS A 209 -6.28 -15.96 -4.04
N CYS A 210 -7.29 -16.82 -4.09
CA CYS A 210 -7.78 -17.55 -2.92
C CYS A 210 -6.78 -18.64 -2.49
N GLY A 211 -6.33 -18.57 -1.24
CA GLY A 211 -5.57 -19.65 -0.61
C GLY A 211 -6.41 -20.91 -0.40
N LYS A 212 -5.75 -22.08 -0.29
CA LYS A 212 -6.38 -23.34 0.11
C LYS A 212 -5.57 -24.00 1.22
N GLU A 213 -6.27 -24.72 2.09
CA GLU A 213 -5.63 -25.50 3.14
C GLU A 213 -4.59 -26.47 2.58
N SER A 214 -3.51 -26.66 3.34
CA SER A 214 -2.39 -27.55 2.98
C SER A 214 -1.74 -27.27 1.62
N SER A 215 -1.86 -26.04 1.11
CA SER A 215 -1.22 -25.61 -0.13
C SER A 215 -0.70 -24.18 -0.01
N MET A 216 0.35 -23.85 -0.74
CA MET A 216 0.93 -22.52 -0.80
C MET A 216 0.72 -21.91 -2.18
N LEU A 217 0.42 -20.62 -2.21
CA LEU A 217 0.40 -19.83 -3.44
C LEU A 217 1.84 -19.55 -3.89
N TYR A 218 2.03 -19.35 -5.19
CA TYR A 218 3.36 -19.11 -5.74
C TYR A 218 3.99 -17.84 -5.15
N GLU A 219 3.17 -16.79 -5.00
CA GLU A 219 3.52 -15.48 -4.47
C GLU A 219 3.99 -15.56 -3.01
N GLU A 220 3.33 -16.40 -2.20
CA GLU A 220 3.74 -16.62 -0.81
C GLU A 220 5.13 -17.27 -0.75
N LEU A 221 5.37 -18.29 -1.57
CA LEU A 221 6.68 -18.94 -1.66
C LEU A 221 7.76 -17.99 -2.20
N ALA A 222 7.43 -17.21 -3.23
CA ALA A 222 8.33 -16.26 -3.85
C ALA A 222 8.77 -15.18 -2.83
N VAL A 223 7.83 -14.58 -2.09
CA VAL A 223 8.14 -13.62 -1.03
C VAL A 223 9.01 -14.24 0.05
N ILE A 224 8.71 -15.46 0.48
CA ILE A 224 9.50 -16.16 1.50
C ILE A 224 10.96 -16.32 1.05
N ILE A 225 11.18 -16.85 -0.16
CA ILE A 225 12.52 -17.08 -0.69
C ILE A 225 13.27 -15.74 -0.84
N SER A 226 12.63 -14.75 -1.46
CA SER A 226 13.23 -13.44 -1.68
C SER A 226 13.58 -12.74 -0.37
N ALA A 227 12.68 -12.74 0.61
CA ALA A 227 12.92 -12.11 1.91
C ALA A 227 14.06 -12.78 2.67
N MET A 228 14.10 -14.11 2.68
CA MET A 228 15.18 -14.86 3.33
C MET A 228 16.52 -14.63 2.65
N GLN A 229 16.54 -14.60 1.31
CA GLN A 229 17.75 -14.31 0.56
C GLN A 229 18.24 -12.88 0.82
N CYS A 230 17.34 -11.91 0.77
CA CYS A 230 17.64 -10.51 1.08
C CYS A 230 18.21 -10.35 2.49
N ARG A 231 17.60 -11.00 3.50
CA ARG A 231 18.05 -10.91 4.90
C ARG A 231 19.40 -11.56 5.12
N ALA A 232 19.63 -12.73 4.53
CA ALA A 232 20.90 -13.44 4.65
C ALA A 232 22.05 -12.73 3.92
N LEU A 233 21.75 -12.03 2.82
CA LEU A 233 22.73 -11.29 2.02
C LEU A 233 22.82 -9.80 2.39
N GLN A 234 22.00 -9.34 3.33
CA GLN A 234 21.94 -7.95 3.76
C GLN A 234 23.34 -7.49 4.17
N PRO A 235 23.92 -6.49 3.49
CA PRO A 235 25.21 -5.96 3.86
C PRO A 235 25.06 -5.08 5.10
N ARG A 236 26.12 -5.08 5.89
CA ARG A 236 26.32 -4.12 6.96
C ARG A 236 26.80 -2.82 6.33
N VAL A 237 25.95 -1.80 6.38
CA VAL A 237 26.22 -0.50 5.76
C VAL A 237 26.53 0.50 6.87
N PRO A 238 27.72 1.13 6.84
CA PRO A 238 28.03 2.25 7.73
C PRO A 238 27.01 3.39 7.57
N GLU A 239 26.67 4.07 8.67
CA GLU A 239 25.65 5.15 8.68
C GLU A 239 25.93 6.29 7.69
N ASP A 240 27.18 6.45 7.24
CA ASP A 240 27.65 7.52 6.35
C ASP A 240 27.72 7.14 4.86
N LYS A 241 27.35 5.91 4.49
CA LYS A 241 27.43 5.44 3.08
C LYS A 241 26.07 5.32 2.40
N ALA A 242 25.95 5.94 1.22
CA ALA A 242 24.84 5.74 0.31
C ALA A 242 25.02 4.42 -0.45
N LEU A 243 24.26 3.38 -0.06
CA LEU A 243 24.35 2.03 -0.62
C LEU A 243 24.13 1.95 -2.14
N PHE A 244 23.52 2.97 -2.74
CA PHE A 244 23.12 3.01 -4.17
C PHE A 244 24.11 3.80 -5.04
N GLU A 245 25.17 4.35 -4.44
CA GLU A 245 26.31 4.89 -5.19
C GLU A 245 27.36 3.81 -5.50
N GLU A 246 27.30 2.69 -4.77
CA GLU A 246 28.22 1.56 -4.89
C GLU A 246 27.73 0.58 -5.96
N ASP A 247 28.64 0.01 -6.73
CA ASP A 247 28.28 -1.00 -7.74
C ASP A 247 27.93 -2.36 -7.10
N ILE A 248 27.27 -3.23 -7.88
CA ILE A 248 26.78 -4.52 -7.40
C ILE A 248 27.88 -5.45 -6.88
N GLU A 249 29.10 -5.38 -7.42
CA GLU A 249 30.22 -6.21 -6.96
C GLU A 249 30.79 -5.67 -5.65
N THR A 250 30.85 -4.35 -5.51
CA THR A 250 31.20 -3.70 -4.24
C THR A 250 30.20 -4.08 -3.14
N ILE A 251 28.90 -3.99 -3.41
CA ILE A 251 27.84 -4.41 -2.48
C ILE A 251 27.96 -5.89 -2.10
N LYS A 252 28.26 -6.78 -3.06
CA LYS A 252 28.48 -8.21 -2.78
C LYS A 252 29.68 -8.45 -1.88
N SER A 253 30.71 -7.61 -1.96
CA SER A 253 31.94 -7.73 -1.16
C SER A 253 31.80 -7.20 0.27
N MET A 254 30.74 -6.43 0.57
CA MET A 254 30.54 -5.86 1.91
C MET A 254 30.31 -6.96 2.96
N PRO A 255 30.76 -6.74 4.21
CA PRO A 255 30.41 -7.62 5.34
C PRO A 255 28.88 -7.77 5.45
N ARG A 256 28.41 -8.95 5.85
CA ARG A 256 26.97 -9.18 6.07
C ARG A 256 26.56 -8.65 7.45
N GLU A 257 25.35 -8.10 7.53
CA GLU A 257 24.78 -7.64 8.80
C GLU A 257 24.69 -8.79 9.81
N PHE A 258 24.26 -9.96 9.32
CA PHE A 258 24.07 -11.19 10.10
C PHE A 258 25.08 -12.28 9.70
N ALA A 259 26.38 -11.94 9.61
CA ALA A 259 27.41 -12.85 9.11
C ALA A 259 27.56 -14.15 9.92
N ASP A 260 27.35 -14.07 11.25
CA ASP A 260 27.49 -15.21 12.17
C ASP A 260 26.18 -16.00 12.36
N GLU A 261 25.08 -15.49 11.81
CA GLU A 261 23.76 -16.07 11.98
C GLU A 261 23.58 -17.29 11.08
N LYS A 262 23.00 -18.34 11.65
CA LYS A 262 22.71 -19.60 10.95
C LYS A 262 21.23 -19.78 10.70
N THR A 263 20.40 -18.99 11.37
CA THR A 263 18.95 -19.12 11.42
C THR A 263 18.29 -17.80 11.07
N PHE A 264 17.45 -17.81 10.04
CA PHE A 264 16.71 -16.63 9.58
C PHE A 264 15.20 -16.89 9.69
N PRO A 265 14.56 -16.47 10.80
CA PRO A 265 13.13 -16.62 11.00
C PRO A 265 12.34 -15.56 10.23
N LEU A 266 11.22 -15.97 9.65
CA LEU A 266 10.29 -15.11 8.93
C LEU A 266 8.86 -15.49 9.31
N LEU A 267 8.07 -14.49 9.69
CA LEU A 267 6.63 -14.59 9.83
C LEU A 267 5.96 -13.93 8.63
N LEU A 268 5.36 -14.72 7.75
CA LEU A 268 4.57 -14.21 6.63
C LEU A 268 3.10 -14.14 7.04
N LEU A 269 2.49 -12.96 6.96
CA LEU A 269 1.06 -12.71 7.10
C LEU A 269 0.45 -12.61 5.70
N SER A 270 -0.21 -13.68 5.25
CA SER A 270 -0.79 -13.77 3.91
C SER A 270 -2.29 -13.45 3.94
N PHE A 271 -2.68 -12.44 3.16
CA PHE A 271 -4.06 -12.00 2.97
C PHE A 271 -4.50 -12.42 1.57
N SER A 272 -5.03 -13.65 1.45
CA SER A 272 -5.30 -14.31 0.17
C SER A 272 -6.78 -14.22 -0.24
N GLY A 273 -7.07 -13.67 -1.42
CA GLY A 273 -8.43 -13.59 -1.94
C GLY A 273 -9.34 -12.74 -1.05
N PRO A 274 -10.65 -12.66 -1.36
CA PRO A 274 -11.54 -11.80 -0.59
C PRO A 274 -11.65 -12.31 0.85
N GLN A 275 -11.17 -11.50 1.79
CA GLN A 275 -11.41 -11.66 3.24
C GLN A 275 -10.87 -12.96 3.85
N ASN A 276 -9.77 -13.52 3.36
CA ASN A 276 -9.09 -14.62 4.06
C ASN A 276 -7.68 -14.23 4.53
N PHE A 277 -7.23 -14.93 5.57
CA PHE A 277 -5.92 -14.77 6.15
C PHE A 277 -5.34 -16.09 6.59
N ARG A 278 -4.04 -16.24 6.40
CA ARG A 278 -3.25 -17.28 7.04
C ARG A 278 -1.86 -16.72 7.31
N TYR A 279 -1.12 -17.40 8.15
CA TYR A 279 0.27 -17.05 8.37
C TYR A 279 1.18 -18.25 8.19
N PHE A 280 2.42 -17.96 7.83
CA PHE A 280 3.48 -18.94 7.74
C PHE A 280 4.58 -18.56 8.72
N HIS A 281 4.92 -19.50 9.60
CA HIS A 281 6.15 -19.42 10.36
C HIS A 281 7.23 -20.18 9.58
N VAL A 282 8.20 -19.43 9.08
CA VAL A 282 9.24 -19.93 8.20
C VAL A 282 10.58 -19.73 8.88
N CYS A 283 11.45 -20.72 8.78
CA CYS A 283 12.80 -20.62 9.31
C CYS A 283 13.77 -21.27 8.32
N MET A 284 14.74 -20.48 7.85
CA MET A 284 15.87 -20.98 7.08
C MET A 284 17.03 -21.25 8.04
N ARG A 285 17.54 -22.48 8.04
CA ARG A 285 18.74 -22.87 8.79
C ARG A 285 19.76 -23.49 7.83
N GLY A 286 20.78 -22.72 7.48
CA GLY A 286 21.69 -23.08 6.38
C GLY A 286 20.92 -23.27 5.06
N THR A 287 21.08 -24.44 4.43
CA THR A 287 20.39 -24.78 3.17
C THR A 287 19.00 -25.41 3.35
N ARG A 288 18.54 -25.59 4.60
CA ARG A 288 17.25 -26.20 4.90
C ARG A 288 16.24 -25.12 5.28
N MET A 289 15.07 -25.17 4.67
CA MET A 289 13.96 -24.30 5.00
C MET A 289 12.82 -25.12 5.60
N ARG A 290 12.33 -24.69 6.76
CA ARG A 290 11.14 -25.25 7.38
C ARG A 290 10.02 -24.22 7.27
N ILE A 291 8.90 -24.64 6.69
CA ILE A 291 7.70 -23.79 6.54
C ILE A 291 6.56 -24.44 7.33
N LEU A 292 5.99 -23.71 8.27
CA LEU A 292 4.81 -24.10 9.02
C LEU A 292 3.66 -23.19 8.62
N GLN A 293 2.60 -23.76 8.08
CA GLN A 293 1.40 -23.03 7.67
C GLN A 293 0.35 -23.13 8.79
N SER A 294 -0.34 -22.02 9.07
CA SER A 294 -1.56 -22.04 9.87
C SER A 294 -2.75 -22.61 9.09
N GLN A 295 -3.88 -22.80 9.78
CA GLN A 295 -5.16 -22.90 9.08
C GLN A 295 -5.48 -21.59 8.34
N LEU A 296 -6.41 -21.64 7.40
CA LEU A 296 -6.97 -20.51 6.69
C LEU A 296 -8.14 -19.93 7.52
N TYR A 297 -7.98 -18.69 7.94
CA TYR A 297 -8.98 -17.94 8.68
C TYR A 297 -9.78 -17.04 7.74
N SER A 298 -11.02 -16.74 8.14
CA SER A 298 -11.93 -15.86 7.41
C SER A 298 -12.20 -14.56 8.19
N PHE A 299 -12.26 -13.45 7.46
CA PHE A 299 -12.68 -12.12 7.92
C PHE A 299 -14.12 -11.77 7.53
N GLU A 300 -14.85 -12.67 6.86
CA GLU A 300 -16.20 -12.40 6.36
C GLU A 300 -17.21 -12.05 7.46
N LYS A 301 -17.02 -12.61 8.65
CA LYS A 301 -17.86 -12.37 9.82
C LYS A 301 -17.04 -11.72 10.91
N LYS A 302 -17.49 -10.56 11.39
CA LYS A 302 -16.82 -9.78 12.43
C LYS A 302 -16.63 -10.58 13.72
N GLU A 303 -17.57 -11.45 14.05
CA GLU A 303 -17.60 -12.22 15.29
C GLU A 303 -16.56 -13.35 15.31
N THR A 304 -16.18 -13.85 14.14
CA THR A 304 -15.21 -14.96 13.99
C THR A 304 -13.88 -14.51 13.39
N ALA A 305 -13.79 -13.24 13.00
CA ALA A 305 -12.60 -12.64 12.42
C ALA A 305 -11.42 -12.73 13.42
N PRO A 306 -10.27 -13.29 13.02
CA PRO A 306 -9.13 -13.52 13.91
C PRO A 306 -8.31 -12.23 14.15
N ILE A 307 -8.97 -11.09 14.36
CA ILE A 307 -8.31 -9.77 14.43
C ILE A 307 -7.29 -9.72 15.57
N GLU A 308 -7.65 -10.23 16.75
CA GLU A 308 -6.73 -10.25 17.89
C GLU A 308 -5.49 -11.10 17.61
N LEU A 309 -5.67 -12.27 16.98
CA LEU A 309 -4.55 -13.13 16.57
C LEU A 309 -3.66 -12.41 15.55
N LEU A 310 -4.25 -11.78 14.53
CA LEU A 310 -3.51 -11.02 13.53
C LEU A 310 -2.68 -9.90 14.17
N VAL A 311 -3.27 -9.10 15.06
CA VAL A 311 -2.58 -8.00 15.74
C VAL A 311 -1.44 -8.54 16.61
N ARG A 312 -1.67 -9.63 17.36
CA ARG A 312 -0.62 -10.25 18.18
C ARG A 312 0.55 -10.76 17.33
N LEU A 313 0.26 -11.35 16.18
CA LEU A 313 1.29 -11.80 15.23
C LEU A 313 2.04 -10.63 14.58
N ALA A 314 1.33 -9.60 14.13
CA ALA A 314 1.96 -8.42 13.53
C ALA A 314 2.85 -7.66 14.52
N MET A 315 2.48 -7.66 15.81
CA MET A 315 3.21 -6.97 16.86
C MET A 315 4.15 -7.88 17.66
N SER A 316 4.32 -9.14 17.26
CA SER A 316 5.17 -10.08 18.01
C SER A 316 6.63 -9.68 17.90
N GLN A 317 7.35 -9.78 19.02
CA GLN A 317 8.79 -9.56 19.07
C GLN A 317 9.53 -10.89 19.20
N PRO A 318 10.77 -10.99 18.67
CA PRO A 318 11.63 -12.14 18.89
C PRO A 318 11.82 -12.37 20.39
N LEU A 319 11.77 -13.64 20.81
CA LEU A 319 12.26 -14.03 22.12
C LEU A 319 13.75 -14.31 21.99
N SER A 320 14.55 -13.82 22.94
CA SER A 320 15.95 -14.22 23.05
C SER A 320 16.03 -15.73 23.25
N GLU A 321 16.76 -16.43 22.39
CA GLU A 321 17.14 -17.82 22.67
C GLU A 321 18.10 -17.80 23.86
N ASN A 322 17.65 -18.35 25.00
CA ASN A 322 18.53 -18.68 26.13
C ASN A 322 19.27 -19.99 25.85
#